data_AF-A0A524HBR2-F1
#
_entry.id   AF-A0A524HBR2-F1
#
_cell.length_a   1.000
_cell.length_b   1.000
_cell.length_c   1.000
_cell.angle_alpha   90.00
_cell.angle_beta   90.00
_cell.angle_gamma   90.00
#
_symmetry.space_group_name_H-M   'P 1'
#
loop_
_entity.id
_entity.type
_entity.pdbx_description
1 polymer ?
#
loop_
_entity_poly.entity_id
_entity_poly.type
_entity_poly.pdbx_seq_one_letter_code
_entity_poly.pdbx_strand_id
1 'polypeptide(L)'
;GVTGVGAGSGVMFDLDSGLATMDILTRGGWTLLTGVNLMIFSLIHNPCSTTIYTIYKETRSLKWTTVASLLPLVLGFVVTFFTAQVWRLIAGF
;
A
#
# COMPACT_ATOMS: atom_id res chain seq x y z
N GLY A 1 9.33 -33.50 -10.35
CA GLY A 1 7.86 -33.39 -10.35
C GLY A 1 7.47 -32.51 -9.19
N VAL A 2 6.74 -31.43 -9.45
CA VAL A 2 6.27 -30.48 -8.43
C VAL A 2 5.02 -31.06 -7.74
N THR A 3 5.22 -31.70 -6.60
CA THR A 3 4.13 -32.22 -5.75
C THR A 3 3.83 -31.20 -4.66
N GLY A 4 2.70 -30.50 -4.77
CA GLY A 4 2.22 -29.61 -3.69
C GLY A 4 1.50 -28.34 -4.13
N VAL A 5 0.71 -28.37 -5.22
CA VAL A 5 -0.30 -27.33 -5.47
C VAL A 5 -1.45 -27.58 -4.48
N GLY A 6 -1.35 -26.98 -3.30
CA GLY A 6 -2.26 -27.26 -2.19
C GLY A 6 -2.42 -26.07 -1.26
N ALA A 7 -3.04 -25.00 -1.77
CA ALA A 7 -3.75 -24.01 -0.97
C ALA A 7 -4.55 -23.12 -1.94
N GLY A 8 -5.87 -23.28 -1.98
CA GLY A 8 -6.76 -22.54 -2.89
C GLY A 8 -6.70 -21.02 -2.69
N SER A 9 -7.33 -20.28 -3.59
CA SER A 9 -7.54 -18.83 -3.48
C SER A 9 -8.16 -18.47 -2.11
N GLY A 10 -7.34 -18.02 -1.15
CA GLY A 10 -7.79 -17.51 0.14
C GLY A 10 -7.24 -18.18 1.40
N VAL A 11 -6.38 -19.21 1.30
CA VAL A 11 -5.65 -19.73 2.47
C VAL A 11 -4.31 -18.99 2.64
N MET A 12 -4.08 -18.44 3.83
CA MET A 12 -2.82 -17.80 4.21
C MET A 12 -1.71 -18.84 4.15
N PHE A 13 -0.79 -18.68 3.19
CA PHE A 13 0.41 -19.52 3.10
C PHE A 13 1.31 -19.21 4.30
N ASP A 14 1.52 -20.20 5.15
CA ASP A 14 2.51 -20.10 6.21
C ASP A 14 3.89 -20.33 5.59
N LEU A 15 4.57 -19.24 5.25
CA LEU A 15 5.96 -19.29 4.86
C LEU A 15 6.77 -19.28 6.15
N ASP A 16 7.13 -20.47 6.64
CA ASP A 16 7.91 -20.72 7.87
C ASP A 16 9.28 -19.98 7.92
N SER A 17 9.62 -19.17 6.93
CA SER A 17 10.82 -18.33 6.95
C SER A 17 10.61 -16.98 6.27
N GLY A 18 11.04 -15.90 6.92
CA GLY A 18 11.09 -14.56 6.28
C GLY A 18 11.94 -14.53 5.01
N LEU A 19 12.87 -15.48 4.85
CA LEU A 19 13.67 -15.65 3.63
C LEU A 19 12.82 -16.12 2.44
N ALA A 20 11.85 -17.01 2.65
CA ALA A 20 10.94 -17.44 1.59
C ALA A 20 10.04 -16.30 1.13
N THR A 21 9.56 -15.46 2.05
CA THR A 21 8.82 -14.24 1.70
C THR A 21 9.68 -13.24 0.92
N MET A 22 10.94 -13.05 1.32
CA MET A 22 11.88 -12.19 0.59
C MET A 22 12.16 -12.70 -0.83
N ASP A 23 12.34 -14.02 -1.02
CA ASP A 23 12.54 -14.62 -2.36
C ASP A 23 11.34 -14.33 -3.27
N ILE A 24 10.12 -14.53 -2.78
CA ILE A 24 8.90 -14.27 -3.56
C ILE A 24 8.79 -12.79 -3.94
N LEU A 25 9.03 -11.88 -2.98
CA LEU A 25 8.96 -10.44 -3.22
C LEU A 25 10.00 -10.00 -4.25
N THR A 26 11.27 -10.39 -4.06
CA THR A 26 12.37 -10.00 -4.95
C THR A 26 12.19 -10.58 -6.36
N ARG A 27 11.71 -11.83 -6.49
CA ARG A 27 11.34 -12.42 -7.79
C ARG A 27 10.16 -11.71 -8.46
N GLY A 28 9.25 -11.15 -7.66
CA GLY A 28 8.18 -10.27 -8.12
C GLY A 28 8.62 -8.84 -8.47
N GLY A 29 9.92 -8.53 -8.41
CA GLY A 29 10.46 -7.21 -8.73
C GLY A 29 10.28 -6.17 -7.61
N TRP A 30 9.98 -6.60 -6.38
CA TRP A 30 9.98 -5.67 -5.25
C TRP A 30 11.40 -5.14 -5.01
N THR A 31 11.51 -3.82 -5.06
CA THR A 31 12.70 -3.09 -4.64
C THR A 31 12.50 -2.54 -3.23
N LEU A 32 13.59 -2.13 -2.58
CA LEU A 32 13.51 -1.40 -1.31
C LEU A 32 12.63 -0.14 -1.46
N LEU A 33 12.75 0.56 -2.60
CA LEU A 33 11.93 1.74 -2.91
C LEU A 33 10.43 1.39 -2.94
N THR A 34 10.07 0.24 -3.52
CA THR A 34 8.68 -0.26 -3.54
C THR A 34 8.19 -0.50 -2.11
N GLY A 35 8.98 -1.19 -1.29
CA GLY A 35 8.63 -1.48 0.11
C GLY A 35 8.43 -0.20 0.94
N VAL A 36 9.37 0.75 0.83
CA VAL A 36 9.29 2.04 1.53
C VAL A 36 8.08 2.86 1.08
N ASN A 37 7.82 2.96 -0.23
CA ASN A 37 6.66 3.68 -0.74
C ASN A 37 5.34 3.04 -0.29
N LEU A 38 5.26 1.71 -0.20
CA LEU A 38 4.08 1.02 0.31
C LEU A 38 3.84 1.31 1.79
N MET A 39 4.90 1.34 2.61
CA MET A 39 4.79 1.70 4.02
C MET A 39 4.31 3.16 4.19
N ILE A 40 4.93 4.09 3.47
CA ILE A 40 4.56 5.52 3.50
C ILE A 40 3.11 5.72 3.05
N PHE A 41 2.74 5.12 1.92
CA PHE A 41 1.37 5.19 1.43
C PHE A 41 0.41 4.68 2.50
N SER A 42 0.66 3.49 3.06
CA SER A 42 -0.16 2.85 4.11
C SER A 42 -0.44 3.75 5.32
N LEU A 43 0.54 4.54 5.74
CA LEU A 43 0.39 5.46 6.89
C LEU A 43 -0.48 6.68 6.58
N ILE A 44 -0.52 7.14 5.32
CA ILE A 44 -1.17 8.40 4.94
C ILE A 44 -2.57 8.16 4.37
N HIS A 45 -2.75 7.11 3.58
CA HIS A 45 -3.80 7.05 2.58
C HIS A 45 -5.13 6.49 3.06
N ASN A 46 -5.24 5.95 4.28
CA ASN A 46 -6.24 4.92 4.62
C ASN A 46 -7.48 5.49 5.35
N PRO A 47 -8.49 6.07 4.64
CA PRO A 47 -9.80 6.23 5.20
C PRO A 47 -10.51 4.88 5.12
N CYS A 48 -10.72 4.24 6.26
CA CYS A 48 -11.62 3.11 6.30
C CYS A 48 -13.06 3.55 6.00
N SER A 49 -13.86 2.68 5.38
CA SER A 49 -15.25 2.98 5.01
C SER A 49 -16.09 3.50 6.18
N THR A 50 -15.78 3.05 7.40
CA THR A 50 -16.45 3.51 8.63
C THR A 50 -16.12 4.97 8.96
N THR A 51 -14.88 5.41 8.75
CA THR A 51 -14.49 6.83 8.91
C THR A 51 -15.21 7.71 7.91
N ILE A 52 -15.26 7.31 6.64
CA ILE A 52 -15.99 8.04 5.58
C ILE A 52 -17.47 8.17 5.94
N TYR A 53 -18.07 7.06 6.39
CA TYR A 53 -19.47 7.01 6.80
C TYR A 53 -19.75 7.94 7.99
N THR A 54 -18.89 7.96 9.00
CA THR A 54 -19.04 8.84 10.17
C THR A 54 -18.94 10.32 9.77
N ILE A 55 -17.98 10.71 8.93
CA ILE A 55 -17.87 12.08 8.44
C ILE A 55 -19.16 12.50 7.74
N TYR A 56 -19.70 11.64 6.86
CA TYR A 56 -20.95 11.94 6.18
C TYR A 56 -22.12 12.08 7.15
N LYS A 57 -22.24 11.20 8.14
CA LYS A 57 -23.33 11.26 9.12
C LYS A 57 -23.29 12.53 9.98
N GLU A 58 -22.10 12.92 10.45
CA GLU A 58 -21.91 14.09 11.32
C GLU A 58 -21.99 15.41 10.56
N THR A 59 -21.48 15.47 9.33
CA THR A 59 -21.48 16.71 8.53
C THR A 59 -22.69 16.85 7.61
N ARG A 60 -23.39 15.75 7.30
CA ARG A 60 -24.44 15.67 6.27
C ARG A 60 -24.03 16.25 4.92
N SER A 61 -22.72 16.31 4.62
CA SER A 61 -22.20 17.03 3.46
C SER A 61 -21.33 16.14 2.58
N LEU A 62 -21.86 15.80 1.39
CA LEU A 62 -21.12 15.02 0.39
C LEU A 62 -19.84 15.72 -0.06
N LYS A 63 -19.88 17.05 -0.24
CA LYS A 63 -18.69 17.83 -0.66
C LYS A 63 -17.54 17.63 0.34
N TRP A 64 -17.82 17.78 1.63
CA TRP A 64 -16.78 17.67 2.66
C TRP A 64 -16.36 16.24 2.92
N THR A 65 -17.27 15.26 2.84
CA THR A 65 -16.93 13.83 2.88
C THR A 65 -15.98 13.44 1.74
N THR A 66 -16.26 13.88 0.52
CA THR A 66 -15.41 13.59 -0.64
C THR A 66 -14.02 14.21 -0.48
N VAL A 67 -13.95 15.48 -0.06
CA VAL A 67 -12.66 16.14 0.19
C VAL A 67 -11.87 15.40 1.27
N ALA A 68 -12.49 15.07 2.40
CA ALA A 68 -11.83 14.37 3.51
C ALA A 68 -11.36 12.95 3.13
N SER A 69 -12.04 12.30 2.18
CA SER A 69 -11.67 10.94 1.71
C SER A 69 -10.58 10.97 0.65
N LEU A 70 -10.63 11.94 -0.28
CA LEU A 70 -9.69 12.03 -1.39
C LEU A 70 -8.39 12.74 -1.03
N LEU A 71 -8.43 13.72 -0.13
CA LEU A 71 -7.25 14.49 0.25
C LEU A 71 -6.11 13.60 0.79
N PRO A 72 -6.35 12.63 1.70
CA PRO A 72 -5.28 11.75 2.18
C PRO A 72 -4.72 10.85 1.07
N LEU A 73 -5.57 10.37 0.15
CA LEU A 73 -5.13 9.56 -0.99
C LEU A 73 -4.20 10.35 -1.92
N VAL A 74 -4.57 11.58 -2.25
CA VAL A 74 -3.75 12.49 -3.06
C VAL A 74 -2.43 12.78 -2.35
N LEU A 75 -2.46 13.07 -1.05
CA LEU A 75 -1.23 13.28 -0.27
C LEU A 75 -0.32 12.04 -0.28
N GLY A 76 -0.87 10.84 -0.08
CA GLY A 76 -0.09 9.60 -0.13
C GLY A 76 0.57 9.37 -1.49
N PHE A 77 -0.16 9.63 -2.58
CA PHE A 77 0.39 9.55 -3.94
C PHE A 77 1.48 10.61 -4.18
N VAL A 78 1.27 11.84 -3.75
CA VAL A 78 2.23 12.95 -3.90
C VAL A 78 3.52 12.64 -3.15
N VAL A 79 3.43 12.21 -1.89
CA VAL A 79 4.61 11.89 -1.08
C VAL A 79 5.41 10.74 -1.70
N THR A 80 4.75 9.64 -2.07
CA THR A 80 5.44 8.50 -2.70
C THR A 80 6.05 8.84 -4.06
N PHE A 81 5.39 9.69 -4.85
CA PHE A 81 5.95 10.22 -6.09
C PHE A 81 7.25 10.98 -5.82
N PHE A 82 7.25 11.93 -4.87
CA PHE A 82 8.44 12.68 -4.51
C PHE A 82 9.55 11.81 -3.93
N THR A 83 9.22 10.84 -3.06
CA THR A 83 10.19 9.86 -2.56
C THR A 83 10.85 9.09 -3.70
N ALA A 84 10.07 8.65 -4.70
CA ALA A 84 10.61 7.99 -5.89
C ALA A 84 11.48 8.92 -6.75
N GLN A 85 11.08 10.19 -6.93
CA GLN A 85 11.89 11.16 -7.68
C GLN A 85 13.22 11.44 -6.97
N VAL A 86 13.19 11.69 -5.67
CA VAL A 86 14.39 11.93 -4.86
C VAL A 86 15.32 10.73 -4.91
N TRP A 87 14.79 9.51 -4.80
CA TRP A 87 15.58 8.29 -4.92
C TRP A 87 16.29 8.21 -6.27
N ARG A 88 15.58 8.46 -7.39
CA ARG A 88 16.18 8.44 -8.74
C ARG A 88 17.27 9.50 -8.91
N LEU A 89 17.04 10.71 -8.36
CA LEU A 89 18.01 11.81 -8.42
C LEU A 89 19.29 11.53 -7.63
N ILE A 90 19.18 10.90 -6.45
CA ILE A 90 20.33 10.62 -5.58
C ILE A 90 21.06 9.34 -6.00
N ALA A 91 20.31 8.28 -6.34
CA ALA A 91 20.88 6.98 -6.68
C ALA A 91 21.39 6.89 -8.13
N GLY A 92 21.13 7.91 -8.96
CA GLY A 92 21.71 8.04 -10.30
C GLY A 92 21.25 6.99 -11.32
N PHE A 93 20.07 6.39 -11.13
CA PHE A 93 19.42 5.45 -12.04
C PHE A 93 18.04 5.95 -12.46
#